data_AF-A0A5J5CK59-F1
#
_entry.id   AF-A0A5J5CK59-F1
#
_cell.length_a   1.000
_cell.length_b   1.000
_cell.length_c   1.000
_cell.angle_alpha   90.00
_cell.angle_beta   90.00
_cell.angle_gamma   90.00
#
_symmetry.space_group_name_H-M   'P 1'
#
loop_
_entity.id
_entity.type
_entity.pdbx_description
1 polymer ?
#
loop_
_entity_poly.entity_id
_entity_poly.type
_entity_poly.pdbx_seq_one_letter_code
_entity_poly.pdbx_strand_id
1 'polypeptide(L)'
;MERESFEDEEIGKILSDNFVCIKVDREERPDVDKVYMTFVQATCGGGGWPMSVWLTPDLLPFIGGTYFPPTDHARNLGSKQKERP
;
A
#
# COMPACT_ATOMS: atom_id res chain seq x y z
N MET A 1 -12.47 -0.97 3.38
CA MET A 1 -11.10 -0.84 2.82
C MET A 1 -10.26 0.19 3.57
N GLU A 2 -10.39 1.52 3.41
CA GLU A 2 -9.61 2.45 4.27
C GLU A 2 -9.94 2.31 5.76
N ARG A 3 -11.23 2.16 6.12
CA ARG A 3 -11.63 2.00 7.52
C ARG A 3 -11.07 0.75 8.20
N GLU A 4 -10.99 -0.37 7.49
CA GLU A 4 -10.63 -1.65 8.11
C GLU A 4 -9.11 -1.82 8.30
N SER A 5 -8.28 -1.13 7.52
CA SER A 5 -6.81 -1.28 7.61
C SER A 5 -6.14 -0.31 8.59
N PHE A 6 -6.80 0.80 8.96
CA PHE A 6 -6.20 1.83 9.82
C PHE A 6 -6.83 1.94 11.22
N GLU A 7 -7.83 1.11 11.54
CA GLU A 7 -8.51 1.11 12.85
C GLU A 7 -7.90 0.08 13.83
N ASP A 8 -6.93 -0.72 13.39
CA ASP A 8 -6.22 -1.63 14.28
C ASP A 8 -5.20 -0.84 15.14
N GLU A 9 -5.47 -0.77 16.44
CA GLU A 9 -4.64 -0.02 17.39
C GLU A 9 -3.22 -0.60 17.52
N GLU A 10 -3.04 -1.91 17.34
CA GLU A 10 -1.72 -2.57 17.42
C GLU A 10 -0.88 -2.20 16.20
N ILE A 11 -1.46 -2.29 15.00
CA ILE A 11 -0.81 -1.85 13.76
C ILE A 11 -0.52 -0.35 13.82
N GLY A 12 -1.48 0.45 14.27
CA GLY A 12 -1.32 1.90 14.44
C GLY A 12 -0.17 2.26 15.38
N LYS A 13 -0.01 1.51 16.48
CA LYS A 13 1.10 1.68 17.42
C LYS A 13 2.44 1.32 16.79
N ILE A 14 2.53 0.17 16.12
CA ILE A 14 3.77 -0.24 15.42
C ILE A 14 4.16 0.81 14.38
N LEU A 15 3.20 1.32 13.62
CA LEU A 15 3.44 2.37 12.63
C LEU A 15 3.94 3.67 13.29
N SER A 16 3.28 4.11 14.36
CA SER A 16 3.64 5.36 15.05
C SER A 16 4.99 5.30 15.76
N ASP A 17 5.34 4.14 16.33
CA ASP A 17 6.60 3.95 17.08
C ASP A 17 7.82 3.82 16.15
N ASN A 18 7.63 3.32 14.92
CA ASN A 18 8.73 2.98 14.01
C ASN A 18 8.83 3.87 12.76
N PHE A 19 7.78 4.62 12.42
CA PHE A 19 7.72 5.40 11.18
C PHE A 19 7.12 6.79 11.40
N VAL A 20 7.49 7.73 10.52
CA VAL A 20 6.78 9.00 10.38
C VAL A 20 5.65 8.80 9.37
N CYS A 21 4.45 8.55 9.87
CA CYS A 21 3.27 8.36 9.02
C CYS A 21 2.74 9.70 8.48
N ILE A 22 2.65 9.81 7.15
CA ILE A 22 2.13 10.99 6.46
C ILE A 22 0.87 10.56 5.69
N LYS A 23 -0.29 11.10 6.07
CA LYS A 23 -1.50 10.98 5.25
C LYS A 23 -1.49 12.03 4.16
N VAL A 24 -1.72 11.59 2.93
CA VAL A 24 -1.78 12.45 1.75
C VAL A 24 -3.18 12.34 1.17
N ASP A 25 -3.84 13.49 1.02
CA ASP A 25 -5.06 13.58 0.24
C ASP A 25 -4.71 13.80 -1.23
N ARG A 26 -5.14 12.89 -2.11
CA ARG A 26 -4.85 12.94 -3.55
C ARG A 26 -5.59 14.06 -4.28
N GLU A 27 -6.73 14.51 -3.75
CA GLU A 27 -7.50 15.61 -4.35
C GLU A 27 -6.79 16.95 -4.10
N GLU A 28 -6.14 17.07 -2.94
CA GLU A 28 -5.32 18.24 -2.60
C GLU A 28 -3.90 18.17 -3.18
N ARG A 29 -3.31 16.97 -3.25
CA ARG A 29 -1.93 16.72 -3.72
C ARG A 29 -1.85 15.69 -4.86
N PRO A 30 -2.47 15.96 -6.02
CA PRO A 30 -2.41 15.04 -7.17
C PRO A 30 -0.99 14.91 -7.76
N ASP A 31 -0.12 15.89 -7.49
CA ASP A 31 1.30 15.86 -7.86
C ASP A 31 2.06 14.75 -7.11
N VAL A 32 1.84 14.63 -5.81
CA VAL A 32 2.47 13.62 -4.95
C VAL A 32 1.94 12.22 -5.29
N ASP A 33 0.62 12.10 -5.44
CA ASP A 33 -0.04 10.85 -5.82
C ASP A 33 0.54 10.29 -7.13
N LYS A 34 0.67 11.13 -8.16
CA LYS A 34 1.16 10.70 -9.47
C LYS A 34 2.59 10.15 -9.43
N VAL A 35 3.48 10.78 -8.65
CA VAL A 35 4.88 10.35 -8.52
C VAL A 35 4.94 8.95 -7.92
N TYR A 36 4.24 8.72 -6.81
CA TYR A 36 4.29 7.44 -6.11
C TYR A 36 3.45 6.35 -6.78
N MET A 37 2.35 6.70 -7.44
CA MET A 37 1.60 5.76 -8.28
C MET A 37 2.46 5.23 -9.42
N THR A 38 3.27 6.10 -10.03
CA THR A 38 4.22 5.69 -11.09
C THR A 38 5.24 4.70 -10.55
N PHE A 39 5.79 4.96 -9.36
CA PHE A 39 6.69 4.03 -8.68
C PHE A 39 6.01 2.67 -8.45
N VAL A 40 4.83 2.64 -7.81
CA VAL A 40 4.10 1.41 -7.50
C VAL A 40 3.76 0.62 -8.77
N GLN A 41 3.28 1.29 -9.83
CA GLN A 41 3.00 0.63 -11.10
C GLN A 41 4.25 0.00 -11.72
N ALA A 42 5.39 0.70 -11.65
CA ALA A 42 6.66 0.21 -12.17
C ALA A 42 7.22 -0.98 -11.37
N THR A 43 7.05 -0.99 -10.04
CA THR A 43 7.63 -2.04 -9.18
C THR A 43 6.71 -3.23 -8.95
N CYS A 44 5.39 -3.03 -8.97
CA CYS A 44 4.40 -4.05 -8.60
C CYS A 44 3.58 -4.57 -9.79
N GLY A 45 3.74 -3.98 -10.98
CA GLY A 45 3.02 -4.39 -12.20
C GLY A 45 1.54 -3.99 -12.23
N GLY A 46 1.07 -3.25 -11.24
CA GLY A 46 -0.28 -2.73 -11.11
C GLY A 46 -0.33 -1.55 -10.13
N GLY A 47 -1.42 -0.80 -10.13
CA GLY A 47 -1.59 0.36 -9.26
C GLY A 47 -3.06 0.56 -8.88
N GLY A 48 -3.29 1.34 -7.84
CA GLY A 48 -4.62 1.59 -7.30
C GLY A 48 -4.56 2.15 -5.90
N TRP A 49 -5.74 2.37 -5.31
CA TRP A 49 -5.90 2.90 -3.96
C TRP A 49 -6.65 1.90 -3.07
N PRO A 50 -6.43 1.89 -1.74
CA PRO A 50 -5.48 2.72 -1.00
C PRO A 50 -4.04 2.41 -1.40
N MET A 51 -3.19 3.45 -1.46
CA MET A 51 -1.79 3.34 -1.86
C MET A 51 -0.90 3.62 -0.65
N SER A 52 0.00 2.71 -0.33
CA SER A 52 0.98 2.85 0.74
C SER A 52 2.39 2.73 0.17
N VAL A 53 3.25 3.68 0.50
CA VAL A 53 4.65 3.74 0.06
C VAL A 53 5.54 4.07 1.25
N TRP A 54 6.65 3.36 1.37
CA TRP A 54 7.70 3.60 2.35
C TRP A 54 8.91 4.21 1.67
N LEU A 55 9.44 5.24 2.31
CA LEU A 55 10.50 6.08 1.78
C LEU A 55 11.67 6.14 2.76
N THR A 56 12.87 6.34 2.21
CA THR A 56 14.01 6.77 3.01
C THR A 56 13.83 8.23 3.44
N PRO A 57 14.62 8.73 4.43
CA PRO A 57 14.60 10.14 4.81
C PRO A 57 14.88 11.12 3.64
N ASP A 58 15.57 10.66 2.60
CA ASP A 58 15.85 11.42 1.37
C ASP A 58 14.67 11.40 0.36
N LEU A 59 13.49 10.94 0.79
CA LEU A 59 12.26 10.84 -0.02
C LEU A 59 12.37 9.87 -1.20
N LEU A 60 13.25 8.87 -1.11
CA LEU A 60 13.37 7.82 -2.12
C LEU A 60 12.48 6.64 -1.75
N PRO A 61 11.50 6.26 -2.60
CA PRO A 61 10.64 5.11 -2.33
C PRO A 61 11.42 3.80 -2.54
N PHE A 62 11.24 2.85 -1.61
CA PHE A 62 11.89 1.54 -1.68
C PHE A 62 10.91 0.37 -1.57
N ILE A 63 9.75 0.57 -0.93
CA ILE A 63 8.64 -0.39 -0.90
C ILE A 63 7.36 0.39 -1.19
N GLY A 64 6.46 -0.19 -1.96
CA GLY A 64 5.13 0.36 -2.19
C GLY A 64 4.16 -0.68 -2.66
N GLY A 65 2.88 -0.40 -2.54
CA GLY A 65 1.82 -1.28 -2.97
C GLY A 65 0.45 -0.65 -2.74
N THR A 66 -0.57 -1.44 -3.04
CA THR A 66 -1.95 -1.02 -2.83
C THR A 66 -2.45 -1.50 -1.48
N TYR A 67 -3.33 -2.50 -1.46
CA TYR A 67 -3.91 -3.05 -0.24
C TYR A 67 -2.96 -4.03 0.46
N PHE A 68 -2.66 -3.75 1.73
CA PHE A 68 -1.91 -4.63 2.63
C PHE A 68 -2.87 -5.19 3.70
N PRO A 69 -3.21 -6.49 3.67
CA PRO A 69 -4.06 -7.07 4.71
C PRO A 69 -3.32 -7.12 6.06
N PRO A 70 -4.04 -6.93 7.19
CA PRO A 70 -3.43 -6.91 8.53
C PRO A 70 -2.89 -8.29 8.96
N THR A 71 -3.43 -9.35 8.38
CA THR A 71 -2.92 -10.71 8.55
C THR A 71 -2.48 -11.23 7.20
N ASP A 72 -1.37 -11.98 7.19
CA ASP A 72 -0.97 -12.71 6.01
C ASP A 72 -2.00 -13.82 5.78
N HIS A 73 -2.99 -13.52 4.94
CA HIS A 73 -3.80 -14.57 4.35
C HIS A 73 -2.90 -15.26 3.34
N ALA A 74 -1.98 -16.09 3.84
CA ALA A 74 -1.19 -17.01 3.04
C ALA A 74 -2.17 -17.62 2.05
N ARG A 75 -2.00 -17.22 0.78
CA ARG A 75 -2.87 -17.56 -0.33
C ARG A 75 -3.20 -19.03 -0.17
N ASN A 76 -4.47 -19.35 0.09
CA ASN A 76 -4.97 -20.71 -0.11
C ASN A 76 -4.51 -21.10 -1.52
N LEU A 77 -3.44 -21.89 -1.60
CA LEU A 77 -2.97 -22.56 -2.80
C LEU A 77 -3.98 -23.67 -3.10
N GLY A 78 -5.20 -23.25 -3.40
CA GLY A 78 -6.31 -24.06 -3.87
C GLY A 78 -6.64 -23.58 -5.28
N SER A 79 -5.86 -24.08 -6.24
CA SER A 79 -6.31 -24.44 -7.58
C SER A 79 -7.65 -23.82 -8.04
N LYS A 80 -7.60 -22.72 -8.79
CA LYS A 80 -8.49 -22.51 -9.93
C LYS A 80 -7.68 -21.91 -11.08
N GLN A 81 -6.98 -22.80 -11.76
CA GLN A 81 -6.66 -22.63 -13.17
C GLN A 81 -8.00 -22.43 -13.89
N LYS A 82 -8.31 -21.18 -14.20
CA LYS A 82 -9.51 -20.81 -14.94
C LYS A 82 -9.28 -21.29 -16.37
N GLU A 83 -9.86 -22.45 -16.69
CA GLU A 83 -10.07 -22.91 -18.06
C GLU A 83 -10.68 -21.73 -18.84
N ARG A 84 -9.97 -21.31 -19.88
CA ARG A 84 -10.44 -20.35 -20.86
C ARG A 84 -10.97 -21.19 -22.03
N PRO A 85 -12.22 -21.02 -22.46
CA PRO A 85 -12.64 -21.52 -23.77
C PRO A 85 -11.88 -20.78 -24.88
#